data_AF-A0A5S3PVG6-F1
#
_entry.id   AF-A0A5S3PVG6-F1
#
_cell.length_a   1.000
_cell.length_b   1.000
_cell.length_c   1.000
_cell.angle_alpha   90.00
_cell.angle_beta   90.00
_cell.angle_gamma   90.00
#
_symmetry.space_group_name_H-M   'P 1'
#
loop_
_entity.id
_entity.type
_entity.pdbx_description
1 polymer ?
#
loop_
_entity_poly.entity_id
_entity_poly.type
_entity_poly.pdbx_seq_one_letter_code
_entity_poly.pdbx_strand_id
1 'polypeptide(L)'
;MKTIALCIVFSLIATYSVEAQKQSLKNLLWDEVGGKINPNEEHGGRYEIVDDSKNGYLKVAFTEEGCGCYTETAVGAFKNSSGAYTTLQTKWDGCSWRKKLSSNKELHTILPENFGLQTFLPKSESTEYQITSSVFFLEAVIPQKGTDTKINLSYIPFGINMTPDDHVQSYGYELNEAHGGANYLYQEELQDMLRKISDENTLQCILEKTPESIISKDRKIVEKLYGEGKKYRGIEELALQIEQLKTIYAISKDIEYKSVILAWNRAEARFYIKEKIKNDAPGLSFLWFIKQLLFLTAIC
;
A
#
# COMPACT_ATOMS: atom_id res chain seq x y z
N MET A 1 -64.47 5.55 -32.74
CA MET A 1 -63.65 6.67 -32.20
C MET A 1 -63.10 6.25 -30.84
N LYS A 2 -61.81 6.49 -30.56
CA LYS A 2 -61.01 6.08 -29.38
C LYS A 2 -60.07 4.87 -29.57
N THR A 3 -59.10 4.93 -30.49
CA THR A 3 -57.94 3.99 -30.45
C THR A 3 -56.68 4.48 -31.20
N ILE A 4 -56.47 5.80 -31.36
CA ILE A 4 -55.29 6.32 -32.08
C ILE A 4 -54.84 7.63 -31.41
N ALA A 5 -54.28 7.54 -30.21
CA ALA A 5 -53.71 8.71 -29.51
C ALA A 5 -52.66 8.37 -28.44
N LEU A 6 -52.07 7.16 -28.46
CA LEU A 6 -51.18 6.68 -27.38
C LEU A 6 -49.79 6.21 -27.86
N CYS A 7 -49.37 6.50 -29.10
CA CYS A 7 -48.07 6.05 -29.62
C CYS A 7 -47.05 7.16 -29.89
N ILE A 8 -47.38 8.45 -29.70
CA ILE A 8 -46.46 9.55 -30.03
C ILE A 8 -45.76 10.12 -28.77
N VAL A 9 -46.26 9.84 -27.56
CA VAL A 9 -45.67 10.39 -26.32
C VAL A 9 -44.52 9.52 -25.77
N PHE A 10 -44.36 8.27 -26.21
CA PHE A 10 -43.28 7.39 -25.73
C PHE A 10 -41.96 7.51 -26.52
N SER A 11 -41.97 8.15 -27.69
CA SER A 11 -40.75 8.31 -28.51
C SER A 11 -39.97 9.60 -28.25
N LEU A 12 -40.51 10.54 -27.46
CA LEU A 12 -39.84 11.81 -27.13
C LEU A 12 -39.14 11.82 -25.76
N ILE A 13 -39.30 10.78 -24.94
CA ILE A 13 -38.62 10.65 -23.64
C ILE A 13 -37.31 9.83 -23.78
N ALA A 14 -37.09 9.13 -24.89
CA ALA A 14 -35.89 8.30 -25.10
C ALA A 14 -34.66 9.05 -25.63
N THR A 15 -34.78 10.33 -26.02
CA THR A 15 -33.63 11.11 -26.54
C THR A 15 -32.99 12.03 -25.50
N TYR A 16 -33.55 12.17 -24.30
CA TYR A 16 -33.06 13.10 -23.27
C TYR A 16 -32.03 12.52 -22.28
N SER A 17 -31.59 11.27 -22.44
CA SER A 17 -30.70 10.62 -21.46
C SER A 17 -29.29 10.29 -21.95
N VAL A 18 -28.92 10.62 -23.20
CA VAL A 18 -27.57 10.31 -23.73
C VAL A 18 -26.59 11.49 -23.60
N GLU A 19 -27.06 12.65 -23.13
CA GLU A 19 -26.24 13.81 -22.78
C GLU A 19 -25.98 13.91 -21.28
N ALA A 20 -25.91 12.77 -20.59
CA ALA A 20 -25.13 12.65 -19.37
C ALA A 20 -23.71 13.14 -19.72
N GLN A 21 -23.44 14.38 -19.29
CA GLN A 21 -22.31 15.19 -19.69
C GLN A 21 -21.05 14.34 -19.76
N LYS A 22 -20.42 14.27 -20.93
CA LYS A 22 -19.04 13.83 -21.06
C LYS A 22 -18.21 14.77 -20.20
N GLN A 23 -18.05 14.43 -18.93
CA GLN A 23 -17.14 15.12 -18.04
C GLN A 23 -15.79 15.15 -18.74
N SER A 24 -15.21 16.34 -18.86
CA SER A 24 -13.87 16.43 -19.47
C SER A 24 -12.91 15.55 -18.67
N LEU A 25 -11.97 14.89 -19.35
CA LEU A 25 -10.96 14.07 -18.68
C LEU A 25 -10.25 14.84 -17.56
N LYS A 26 -10.01 16.14 -17.77
CA LYS A 26 -9.47 17.04 -16.75
C LYS A 26 -10.35 17.10 -15.50
N ASN A 27 -11.66 17.29 -15.64
CA ASN A 27 -12.56 17.34 -14.50
C ASN A 27 -12.63 15.98 -13.80
N LEU A 28 -12.65 14.86 -14.56
CA LEU A 28 -12.61 13.52 -13.97
C LEU A 28 -11.38 13.35 -13.07
N LEU A 29 -10.18 13.67 -13.58
CA LEU A 29 -8.95 13.57 -12.80
C LEU A 29 -8.95 14.45 -11.55
N TRP A 30 -9.46 15.68 -11.67
CA TRP A 30 -9.57 16.58 -10.53
C TRP A 30 -10.55 16.09 -9.47
N ASP A 31 -11.66 15.47 -9.85
CA ASP A 31 -12.61 14.90 -8.89
C ASP A 31 -11.99 13.72 -8.11
N GLU A 32 -11.19 12.88 -8.77
CA GLU A 32 -10.51 11.73 -8.13
C GLU A 32 -9.48 12.17 -7.05
N VAL A 33 -8.87 13.35 -7.20
CA VAL A 33 -7.96 13.91 -6.18
C VAL A 33 -8.69 14.73 -5.11
N GLY A 34 -10.03 14.77 -5.10
CA GLY A 34 -10.84 15.51 -4.12
C GLY A 34 -11.23 16.92 -4.55
N GLY A 35 -11.08 17.26 -5.83
CA GLY A 35 -11.47 18.54 -6.41
C GLY A 35 -10.29 19.45 -6.74
N LYS A 36 -10.58 20.56 -7.44
CA LYS A 36 -9.58 21.58 -7.79
C LYS A 36 -9.15 22.36 -6.56
N ILE A 37 -7.84 22.47 -6.38
CA ILE A 37 -7.23 23.25 -5.31
C ILE A 37 -6.98 24.67 -5.79
N ASN A 38 -7.28 25.65 -4.93
CA ASN A 38 -6.91 27.04 -5.12
C ASN A 38 -5.57 27.30 -4.41
N PRO A 39 -4.44 27.41 -5.13
CA PRO A 39 -3.12 27.56 -4.50
C PRO A 39 -2.94 28.91 -3.78
N ASN A 40 -3.86 29.87 -3.98
CA ASN A 40 -3.82 31.17 -3.30
C ASN A 40 -4.52 31.16 -1.93
N GLU A 41 -5.20 30.07 -1.57
CA GLU A 41 -5.73 29.92 -0.22
C GLU A 41 -4.58 29.60 0.74
N GLU A 42 -4.49 30.35 1.83
CA GLU A 42 -3.48 30.13 2.89
C GLU A 42 -3.80 28.85 3.65
N HIS A 43 -3.23 27.73 3.19
CA HIS A 43 -3.35 26.41 3.83
C HIS A 43 -2.13 26.07 4.71
N GLY A 44 -1.25 27.05 4.99
CA GLY A 44 -0.05 26.83 5.80
C GLY A 44 0.87 25.75 5.24
N GLY A 45 1.13 25.75 3.92
CA GLY A 45 1.86 24.67 3.26
C GLY A 45 2.21 24.97 1.80
N ARG A 46 2.88 24.01 1.15
CA ARG A 46 3.31 24.10 -0.25
C ARG A 46 2.68 22.99 -1.09
N TYR A 47 2.04 23.39 -2.18
CA TYR A 47 1.49 22.47 -3.18
C TYR A 47 2.47 22.22 -4.32
N GLU A 48 2.53 20.97 -4.77
CA GLU A 48 3.15 20.56 -6.03
C GLU A 48 2.08 19.93 -6.92
N ILE A 49 1.77 20.56 -8.05
CA ILE A 49 0.72 20.10 -8.97
C ILE A 49 1.35 19.80 -10.34
N VAL A 50 1.15 18.57 -10.81
CA VAL A 50 1.47 18.15 -12.17
C VAL A 50 0.18 17.79 -12.88
N ASP A 51 -0.47 18.78 -13.49
CA ASP A 51 -1.66 18.57 -14.33
C ASP A 51 -1.22 18.28 -15.78
N ASP A 52 -1.16 17.00 -16.13
CA ASP A 52 -0.93 16.53 -17.51
C ASP A 52 -2.17 15.79 -18.02
N SER A 53 -3.36 16.38 -17.77
CA SER A 53 -4.65 15.77 -18.12
C SER A 53 -4.77 15.38 -19.59
N LYS A 54 -4.03 16.04 -20.50
CA LYS A 54 -3.98 15.67 -21.93
C LYS A 54 -3.41 14.26 -22.16
N ASN A 55 -2.54 13.79 -21.27
CA ASN A 55 -1.97 12.44 -21.26
C ASN A 55 -2.68 11.53 -20.24
N GLY A 56 -3.77 12.01 -19.62
CA GLY A 56 -4.54 11.25 -18.64
C GLY A 56 -3.86 11.15 -17.28
N TYR A 57 -3.02 12.11 -16.90
CA TYR A 57 -2.30 12.07 -15.63
C TYR A 57 -2.53 13.36 -14.80
N LEU A 58 -2.72 13.19 -13.50
CA LEU A 58 -2.72 14.27 -12.52
C LEU A 58 -1.97 13.83 -11.28
N LYS A 59 -1.07 14.69 -10.78
CA LYS A 59 -0.48 14.54 -9.46
C LYS A 59 -0.70 15.80 -8.65
N VAL A 60 -1.11 15.63 -7.41
CA VAL A 60 -1.24 16.70 -6.42
C VAL A 60 -0.51 16.24 -5.16
N ALA A 61 0.49 17.00 -4.74
CA ALA A 61 1.15 16.80 -3.46
C ALA A 61 1.07 18.08 -2.62
N PHE A 62 1.08 17.91 -1.31
CA PHE A 62 1.04 18.98 -0.34
C PHE A 62 2.00 18.67 0.81
N THR A 63 2.82 19.66 1.17
CA THR A 63 3.68 19.63 2.36
C THR A 63 3.23 20.70 3.33
N GLU A 64 2.76 20.30 4.50
CA GLU A 64 2.37 21.21 5.57
C GLU A 64 3.59 21.92 6.18
N GLU A 65 3.46 23.22 6.45
CA GLU A 65 4.45 23.98 7.23
C GLU A 65 4.36 23.60 8.72
N GLY A 66 5.51 23.43 9.36
CA GLY A 66 5.60 22.96 10.75
C GLY A 66 6.05 21.51 10.82
N CYS A 67 5.10 20.59 11.00
CA CYS A 67 5.35 19.16 11.13
C CYS A 67 5.94 18.52 9.85
N GLY A 68 5.83 19.18 8.69
CA GLY A 68 6.37 18.68 7.43
C GLY A 68 5.57 17.51 6.86
N CYS A 69 4.28 17.40 7.24
CA CYS A 69 3.41 16.34 6.78
C CYS A 69 3.28 16.36 5.25
N TYR A 70 3.78 15.31 4.62
CA TYR A 70 3.71 15.16 3.17
C TYR A 70 2.53 14.27 2.77
N THR A 71 1.66 14.80 1.93
CA THR A 71 0.58 14.04 1.28
C THR A 71 0.76 14.10 -0.23
N GLU A 72 0.46 12.99 -0.90
CA GLU A 72 0.51 12.90 -2.36
C GLU A 72 -0.68 12.08 -2.86
N THR A 73 -1.30 12.54 -3.94
CA THR A 73 -2.24 11.75 -4.72
C THR A 73 -1.83 11.82 -6.20
N ALA A 74 -1.69 10.66 -6.83
CA ALA A 74 -1.45 10.54 -8.27
C ALA A 74 -2.58 9.73 -8.91
N VAL A 75 -3.06 10.17 -10.06
CA VAL A 75 -4.17 9.54 -10.80
C VAL A 75 -3.78 9.38 -12.26
N GLY A 76 -4.00 8.19 -12.80
CA GLY A 76 -3.89 7.86 -14.20
C GLY A 76 -5.24 7.44 -14.78
N ALA A 77 -5.59 7.91 -15.97
CA ALA A 77 -6.83 7.58 -16.66
C ALA A 77 -6.56 6.73 -17.91
N PHE A 78 -7.22 5.57 -17.95
CA PHE A 78 -7.03 4.53 -18.95
C PHE A 78 -8.30 4.41 -19.81
N LYS A 79 -8.17 4.74 -21.10
CA LYS A 79 -9.29 4.80 -22.05
C LYS A 79 -9.64 3.43 -22.60
N ASN A 80 -10.91 3.05 -22.60
CA ASN A 80 -11.38 1.82 -23.26
C ASN A 80 -11.76 2.06 -24.73
N SER A 81 -12.26 1.02 -25.40
CA SER A 81 -12.70 1.05 -26.80
C SER A 81 -13.90 1.97 -27.06
N SER A 82 -14.80 2.16 -26.08
CA SER A 82 -15.93 3.10 -26.19
C SER A 82 -15.55 4.56 -25.90
N GLY A 83 -14.30 4.78 -25.46
CA GLY A 83 -13.78 6.10 -25.13
C GLY A 83 -14.06 6.57 -23.70
N ALA A 84 -14.68 5.72 -22.87
CA ALA A 84 -14.81 5.94 -21.43
C ALA A 84 -13.47 5.69 -20.72
N TYR A 85 -13.28 6.30 -19.54
CA TYR A 85 -12.05 6.19 -18.75
C TYR A 85 -12.26 5.36 -17.50
N THR A 86 -11.27 4.53 -17.19
CA THR A 86 -11.07 3.91 -15.88
C THR A 86 -9.90 4.62 -15.22
N THR A 87 -10.02 5.03 -13.96
CA THR A 87 -8.94 5.70 -13.23
C THR A 87 -8.22 4.70 -12.34
N LEU A 88 -6.92 4.87 -12.16
CA LEU A 88 -6.16 4.25 -11.09
C LEU A 88 -5.55 5.37 -10.28
N GLN A 89 -5.61 5.27 -8.96
CA GLN A 89 -5.20 6.30 -8.03
C GLN A 89 -4.29 5.70 -6.97
N THR A 90 -3.21 6.42 -6.66
CA THR A 90 -2.40 6.19 -5.47
C THR A 90 -2.50 7.38 -4.55
N LYS A 91 -2.69 7.11 -3.26
CA LYS A 91 -2.67 8.12 -2.19
C LYS A 91 -1.60 7.76 -1.16
N TRP A 92 -0.82 8.75 -0.76
CA TRP A 92 0.12 8.72 0.34
C TRP A 92 -0.21 9.86 1.31
N ASP A 93 -0.21 9.55 2.59
CA ASP A 93 -0.33 10.51 3.67
C ASP A 93 0.68 10.11 4.75
N GLY A 94 1.78 10.86 4.77
CA GLY A 94 2.94 10.54 5.59
C GLY A 94 2.65 10.63 7.09
N CYS A 95 1.83 11.58 7.53
CA CYS A 95 1.54 11.76 8.96
C CYS A 95 0.53 10.75 9.49
N SER A 96 -0.38 10.28 8.65
CA SER A 96 -1.30 9.20 9.03
C SER A 96 -0.77 7.79 8.70
N TRP A 97 0.48 7.68 8.22
CA TRP A 97 1.06 6.44 7.70
C TRP A 97 0.07 5.69 6.80
N ARG A 98 -0.50 6.40 5.81
CA ARG A 98 -1.53 5.84 4.95
C ARG A 98 -1.06 5.76 3.51
N LYS A 99 -1.04 4.54 2.95
CA LYS A 99 -0.92 4.29 1.51
C LYS A 99 -2.18 3.61 1.01
N LYS A 100 -2.68 4.02 -0.15
CA LYS A 100 -3.84 3.39 -0.77
C LYS A 100 -3.72 3.36 -2.29
N LEU A 101 -3.95 2.19 -2.87
CA LEU A 101 -4.27 2.00 -4.28
C LEU A 101 -5.79 1.92 -4.42
N SER A 102 -6.37 2.70 -5.32
CA SER A 102 -7.81 2.70 -5.60
C SER A 102 -8.10 2.96 -7.07
N SER A 103 -9.37 2.82 -7.45
CA SER A 103 -9.87 3.08 -8.79
C SER A 103 -11.32 3.53 -8.71
N ASN A 104 -11.81 4.23 -9.73
CA ASN A 104 -13.25 4.47 -9.92
C ASN A 104 -14.05 3.20 -10.26
N LYS A 105 -13.39 2.05 -10.32
CA LYS A 105 -13.97 0.71 -10.43
C LYS A 105 -13.35 -0.21 -9.37
N GLU A 106 -14.01 -1.33 -9.13
CA GLU A 106 -13.46 -2.38 -8.28
C GLU A 106 -12.11 -2.90 -8.82
N LEU A 107 -11.06 -2.91 -7.99
CA LEU A 107 -9.69 -3.23 -8.44
C LEU A 107 -9.59 -4.61 -9.11
N HIS A 108 -10.28 -5.63 -8.58
CA HIS A 108 -10.27 -6.98 -9.16
C HIS A 108 -10.91 -7.06 -10.57
N THR A 109 -11.74 -6.08 -10.94
CA THR A 109 -12.33 -6.01 -12.28
C THR A 109 -11.39 -5.41 -13.32
N ILE A 110 -10.42 -4.59 -12.87
CA ILE A 110 -9.50 -3.88 -13.76
C ILE A 110 -8.09 -4.46 -13.75
N LEU A 111 -7.68 -5.13 -12.67
CA LEU A 111 -6.42 -5.84 -12.59
C LEU A 111 -6.50 -7.18 -13.35
N PRO A 112 -5.35 -7.79 -13.68
CA PRO A 112 -5.33 -9.11 -14.32
C PRO A 112 -6.11 -10.16 -13.52
N GLU A 113 -6.59 -11.21 -14.19
CA GLU A 113 -7.21 -12.33 -13.49
C GLU A 113 -6.20 -13.03 -12.58
N ASN A 114 -6.66 -13.46 -11.41
CA ASN A 114 -5.80 -14.06 -10.38
C ASN A 114 -4.58 -13.18 -10.04
N PHE A 115 -4.76 -11.85 -10.06
CA PHE A 115 -3.71 -10.93 -9.64
C PHE A 115 -3.74 -10.72 -8.13
N GLY A 116 -2.72 -11.22 -7.45
CA GLY A 116 -2.53 -11.06 -6.01
C GLY A 116 -1.13 -11.46 -5.59
N LEU A 117 -0.98 -11.94 -4.36
CA LEU A 117 0.29 -12.32 -3.75
C LEU A 117 1.05 -13.35 -4.60
N GLN A 118 0.34 -14.33 -5.15
CA GLN A 118 0.84 -15.38 -6.04
C GLN A 118 1.52 -14.84 -7.31
N THR A 119 1.19 -13.61 -7.72
CA THR A 119 1.86 -12.94 -8.84
C THR A 119 3.35 -12.76 -8.55
N PHE A 120 3.67 -12.48 -7.28
CA PHE A 120 4.99 -12.11 -6.77
C PHE A 120 5.68 -13.28 -6.05
N LEU A 121 4.91 -14.11 -5.34
CA LEU A 121 5.34 -15.30 -4.61
C LEU A 121 4.57 -16.52 -5.13
N PRO A 122 4.92 -17.13 -6.29
CA PRO A 122 4.13 -18.25 -6.82
C PRO A 122 3.95 -19.43 -5.86
N LYS A 123 4.90 -19.64 -4.93
CA LYS A 123 4.79 -20.66 -3.87
C LYS A 123 3.65 -20.42 -2.90
N SER A 124 3.10 -19.21 -2.81
CA SER A 124 1.98 -18.91 -1.91
C SER A 124 0.70 -19.62 -2.33
N GLU A 125 0.59 -20.12 -3.57
CA GLU A 125 -0.55 -20.93 -4.02
C GLU A 125 -0.62 -22.28 -3.29
N SER A 126 0.52 -22.79 -2.81
CA SER A 126 0.63 -24.09 -2.13
C SER A 126 1.15 -24.00 -0.70
N THR A 127 1.40 -22.79 -0.19
CA THR A 127 2.03 -22.57 1.12
C THR A 127 1.14 -21.68 1.97
N GLU A 128 0.66 -22.21 3.08
CA GLU A 128 -0.06 -21.43 4.08
C GLU A 128 0.93 -20.75 5.02
N TYR A 129 0.93 -19.42 5.02
CA TYR A 129 1.76 -18.64 5.93
C TYR A 129 1.00 -18.38 7.23
N GLN A 130 1.60 -18.75 8.36
CA GLN A 130 1.03 -18.54 9.69
C GLN A 130 1.20 -17.06 10.10
N ILE A 131 0.34 -16.19 9.58
CA ILE A 131 0.35 -14.76 9.88
C ILE A 131 -1.05 -14.22 10.08
N THR A 132 -1.18 -13.29 11.03
CA THR A 132 -2.47 -12.71 11.45
C THR A 132 -2.73 -11.34 10.84
N SER A 133 -1.73 -10.75 10.18
CA SER A 133 -1.75 -9.40 9.63
C SER A 133 -1.15 -9.39 8.22
N SER A 134 -1.59 -8.47 7.37
CA SER A 134 -0.94 -8.24 6.08
C SER A 134 0.53 -7.85 6.27
N VAL A 135 1.40 -8.37 5.41
CA VAL A 135 2.84 -8.05 5.37
C VAL A 135 3.14 -7.07 4.25
N PHE A 136 2.42 -7.22 3.14
CA PHE A 136 2.68 -6.46 1.93
C PHE A 136 1.50 -5.60 1.54
N PHE A 137 1.79 -4.53 0.83
CA PHE A 137 0.82 -3.77 0.07
C PHE A 137 1.30 -3.59 -1.38
N LEU A 138 0.36 -3.33 -2.28
CA LEU A 138 0.66 -3.03 -3.67
C LEU A 138 0.94 -1.54 -3.86
N GLU A 139 2.16 -1.22 -4.30
CA GLU A 139 2.57 0.15 -4.59
C GLU A 139 2.61 0.36 -6.11
N ALA A 140 1.64 1.11 -6.63
CA ALA A 140 1.61 1.45 -8.05
C ALA A 140 2.45 2.69 -8.35
N VAL A 141 3.21 2.64 -9.45
CA VAL A 141 3.85 3.79 -10.07
C VAL A 141 3.11 4.05 -11.39
N ILE A 142 2.24 5.05 -11.36
CA ILE A 142 1.42 5.45 -12.49
C ILE A 142 2.29 6.31 -13.43
N PRO A 143 2.41 5.96 -14.72
CA PRO A 143 3.22 6.74 -15.63
C PRO A 143 2.54 8.06 -15.99
N GLN A 144 3.30 9.15 -16.05
CA GLN A 144 2.80 10.42 -16.58
C GLN A 144 2.43 10.34 -18.08
N LYS A 145 3.13 9.48 -18.83
CA LYS A 145 2.91 9.25 -20.26
C LYS A 145 2.86 7.76 -20.57
N GLY A 146 1.90 7.36 -21.40
CA GLY A 146 1.67 5.95 -21.71
C GLY A 146 0.76 5.28 -20.68
N THR A 147 0.67 3.96 -20.71
CA THR A 147 -0.26 3.18 -19.88
C THR A 147 0.42 2.06 -19.11
N ASP A 148 1.74 1.97 -19.19
CA ASP A 148 2.51 0.93 -18.52
C ASP A 148 2.68 1.30 -17.05
N THR A 149 1.90 0.67 -16.18
CA THR A 149 1.88 0.90 -14.74
C THR A 149 2.75 -0.15 -14.06
N LYS A 150 3.74 0.28 -13.29
CA LYS A 150 4.54 -0.65 -12.48
C LYS A 150 3.85 -0.87 -11.14
N ILE A 151 3.67 -2.13 -10.74
CA ILE A 151 3.22 -2.49 -9.39
C ILE A 151 4.39 -3.13 -8.65
N ASN A 152 4.78 -2.56 -7.51
CA ASN A 152 5.76 -3.14 -6.60
C ASN A 152 5.04 -3.87 -5.46
N LEU A 153 5.61 -4.98 -5.02
CA LEU A 153 5.25 -5.58 -3.74
C LEU A 153 6.10 -4.93 -2.66
N SER A 154 5.48 -4.11 -1.82
CA SER A 154 6.18 -3.30 -0.81
C SER A 154 5.76 -3.75 0.61
N TYR A 155 6.66 -3.64 1.58
CA TYR A 155 6.36 -4.01 2.97
C TYR A 155 5.49 -2.96 3.64
N ILE A 156 4.48 -3.40 4.37
CA ILE A 156 3.80 -2.58 5.38
C ILE A 156 4.79 -2.34 6.54
N PRO A 157 4.92 -1.11 7.06
CA PRO A 157 5.75 -0.83 8.22
C PRO A 157 5.44 -1.77 9.39
N PHE A 158 6.47 -2.42 9.94
CA PHE A 158 6.31 -3.32 11.08
C PHE A 158 5.80 -2.55 12.30
N GLY A 159 4.70 -3.02 12.86
CA GLY A 159 3.94 -2.32 13.89
C GLY A 159 2.56 -1.88 13.44
N ILE A 160 2.27 -1.84 12.13
CA ILE A 160 0.91 -1.68 11.60
C ILE A 160 0.32 -3.08 11.39
N ASN A 161 -0.81 -3.37 12.05
CA ASN A 161 -1.55 -4.62 11.97
C ASN A 161 -2.80 -4.44 11.14
N MET A 162 -2.70 -4.71 9.84
CA MET A 162 -3.86 -4.72 8.95
C MET A 162 -4.48 -6.11 8.91
N THR A 163 -5.76 -6.23 9.24
CA THR A 163 -6.52 -7.44 8.88
C THR A 163 -6.45 -7.59 7.37
N PRO A 164 -6.01 -8.74 6.85
CA PRO A 164 -5.82 -8.90 5.43
C PRO A 164 -7.14 -8.99 4.67
N ASP A 165 -7.23 -8.32 3.52
CA ASP A 165 -8.30 -8.53 2.54
C ASP A 165 -8.14 -9.89 1.85
N ASP A 166 -6.88 -10.33 1.66
CA ASP A 166 -6.47 -11.67 1.18
C ASP A 166 -5.16 -12.10 1.86
N HIS A 167 -5.31 -12.72 3.04
CA HIS A 167 -4.37 -13.31 4.00
C HIS A 167 -2.97 -12.69 4.27
N VAL A 168 -2.25 -12.11 3.30
CA VAL A 168 -0.90 -11.53 3.46
C VAL A 168 -0.72 -10.19 2.74
N GLN A 169 -1.57 -9.87 1.76
CA GLN A 169 -1.45 -8.68 0.92
C GLN A 169 -2.70 -7.79 1.06
N SER A 170 -2.50 -6.47 1.02
CA SER A 170 -3.58 -5.48 0.91
C SER A 170 -3.35 -4.53 -0.28
N TYR A 171 -4.39 -3.76 -0.66
CA TYR A 171 -4.25 -2.65 -1.62
C TYR A 171 -3.77 -1.35 -0.97
N GLY A 172 -3.51 -1.37 0.34
CA GLY A 172 -3.12 -0.21 1.11
C GLY A 172 -3.04 -0.51 2.60
N TYR A 173 -2.55 0.44 3.37
CA TYR A 173 -2.54 0.38 4.82
C TYR A 173 -2.83 1.78 5.35
N GLU A 174 -3.40 1.85 6.55
CA GLU A 174 -3.58 3.08 7.30
C GLU A 174 -3.54 2.80 8.80
N LEU A 175 -3.09 3.77 9.58
CA LEU A 175 -3.31 3.74 11.02
C LEU A 175 -4.78 4.00 11.30
N ASN A 176 -5.37 3.18 12.15
CA ASN A 176 -6.75 3.30 12.55
C ASN A 176 -6.84 3.30 14.08
N GLU A 177 -7.43 4.36 14.63
CA GLU A 177 -7.73 4.57 16.05
C GLU A 177 -9.23 4.49 16.34
N ALA A 178 -9.99 3.69 15.57
CA ALA A 178 -11.42 3.52 15.80
C ALA A 178 -11.72 2.98 17.21
N HIS A 179 -12.96 3.20 17.66
CA HIS A 179 -13.51 2.94 19.01
C HIS A 179 -13.47 1.49 19.53
N GLY A 180 -12.60 0.63 19.01
CA GLY A 180 -12.36 -0.75 19.46
C GLY A 180 -10.89 -1.12 19.67
N GLY A 181 -9.94 -0.19 19.45
CA GLY A 181 -8.51 -0.39 19.65
C GLY A 181 -7.67 0.12 18.47
N ALA A 182 -6.40 0.46 18.75
CA ALA A 182 -5.46 0.84 17.70
C ALA A 182 -5.03 -0.41 16.91
N ASN A 183 -5.01 -0.30 15.59
CA ASN A 183 -4.46 -1.36 14.73
C ASN A 183 -2.93 -1.34 14.69
N TYR A 184 -2.26 -0.63 15.61
CA TYR A 184 -0.83 -0.40 15.52
C TYR A 184 -0.13 -0.36 16.88
N LEU A 185 1.18 -0.56 16.84
CA LEU A 185 2.09 -0.40 17.96
C LEU A 185 3.36 0.28 17.46
N TYR A 186 3.78 1.38 18.08
CA TYR A 186 5.06 2.01 17.77
C TYR A 186 6.22 1.10 18.15
N GLN A 187 7.18 0.91 17.25
CA GLN A 187 8.26 -0.06 17.40
C GLN A 187 9.66 0.56 17.44
N GLU A 188 9.79 1.84 17.79
CA GLU A 188 11.07 2.55 17.81
C GLU A 188 12.12 1.88 18.69
N GLU A 189 11.79 1.54 19.94
CA GLU A 189 12.74 0.86 20.85
C GLU A 189 13.19 -0.51 20.32
N LEU A 190 12.30 -1.25 19.67
CA LEU A 190 12.62 -2.54 19.04
C LEU A 190 13.57 -2.31 17.87
N GLN A 191 13.27 -1.35 16.99
CA GLN A 191 14.13 -1.00 15.87
C GLN A 191 15.52 -0.55 16.33
N ASP A 192 15.60 0.27 17.39
CA ASP A 192 16.86 0.72 17.97
C ASP A 192 17.69 -0.44 18.52
N MET A 193 17.06 -1.38 19.24
CA MET A 193 17.71 -2.61 19.70
C MET A 193 18.25 -3.42 18.52
N LEU A 194 17.43 -3.68 17.51
CA LEU A 194 17.80 -4.46 16.33
C LEU A 194 18.97 -3.83 15.56
N ARG A 195 19.05 -2.49 15.50
CA ARG A 195 20.17 -1.77 14.87
C ARG A 195 21.47 -1.90 15.66
N LYS A 196 21.40 -1.95 17.00
CA LYS A 196 22.57 -1.93 17.89
C LYS A 196 23.16 -3.31 18.18
N ILE A 197 22.37 -4.38 18.12
CA ILE A 197 22.90 -5.74 18.27
C ILE A 197 23.88 -6.09 17.14
N SER A 198 24.90 -6.87 17.48
CA SER A 198 26.02 -7.17 16.60
C SER A 198 26.19 -8.65 16.29
N ASP A 199 25.68 -9.54 17.14
CA ASP A 199 25.70 -10.98 16.93
C ASP A 199 24.35 -11.46 16.36
N GLU A 200 24.40 -12.21 15.27
CA GLU A 200 23.20 -12.81 14.65
C GLU A 200 22.52 -13.81 15.60
N ASN A 201 23.31 -14.46 16.46
CA ASN A 201 22.81 -15.47 17.37
C ASN A 201 21.97 -14.88 18.52
N THR A 202 22.06 -13.56 18.75
CA THR A 202 21.25 -12.83 19.74
C THR A 202 19.76 -13.03 19.49
N LEU A 203 19.30 -12.98 18.23
CA LEU A 203 17.88 -13.15 17.90
C LEU A 203 17.40 -14.57 18.18
N GLN A 204 18.25 -15.57 17.93
CA GLN A 204 17.92 -16.97 18.22
C GLN A 204 17.81 -17.20 19.73
N CYS A 205 18.71 -16.62 20.54
CA CYS A 205 18.62 -16.69 22.00
C CYS A 205 17.34 -16.04 22.54
N ILE A 206 16.89 -14.91 21.94
CA ILE A 206 15.61 -14.28 22.30
C ILE A 206 14.44 -15.23 22.00
N LEU A 207 14.42 -15.83 20.80
CA LEU A 207 13.37 -16.78 20.39
C LEU A 207 13.33 -18.02 21.29
N GLU A 208 14.50 -18.51 21.72
CA GLU A 208 14.65 -19.64 22.64
C GLU A 208 14.41 -19.28 24.11
N LYS A 209 14.24 -17.98 24.40
CA LYS A 209 14.03 -17.44 25.75
C LYS A 209 15.21 -17.74 26.69
N THR A 210 16.43 -17.71 26.15
CA THR A 210 17.70 -17.96 26.88
C THR A 210 18.57 -16.69 26.92
N PRO A 211 18.11 -15.58 27.54
CA PRO A 211 18.83 -14.31 27.54
C PRO A 211 20.24 -14.39 28.16
N GLU A 212 20.48 -15.37 29.05
CA GLU A 212 21.78 -15.69 29.64
C GLU A 212 22.81 -16.25 28.66
N SER A 213 22.39 -16.65 27.46
CA SER A 213 23.27 -17.12 26.38
C SER A 213 23.66 -16.00 25.41
N ILE A 214 23.02 -14.83 25.50
CA ILE A 214 23.37 -13.65 24.70
C ILE A 214 24.73 -13.11 25.15
N ILE A 215 25.61 -12.79 24.20
CA ILE A 215 26.91 -12.18 24.48
C ILE A 215 26.76 -10.90 25.32
N SER A 216 27.71 -10.64 26.23
CA SER A 216 27.60 -9.56 27.22
C SER A 216 27.28 -8.18 26.63
N LYS A 217 27.80 -7.88 25.43
CA LYS A 217 27.55 -6.62 24.73
C LYS A 217 26.09 -6.47 24.31
N ASP A 218 25.54 -7.47 23.61
CA ASP A 218 24.17 -7.43 23.08
C ASP A 218 23.15 -7.60 24.20
N ARG A 219 23.47 -8.38 25.26
CA ARG A 219 22.59 -8.59 26.42
C ARG A 219 22.18 -7.28 27.07
N LYS A 220 23.14 -6.36 27.28
CA LYS A 220 22.87 -5.02 27.85
C LYS A 220 21.93 -4.17 27.00
N ILE A 221 21.83 -4.45 25.70
CA ILE A 221 20.91 -3.76 24.79
C ILE A 221 19.52 -4.40 24.94
N VAL A 222 19.45 -5.74 24.86
CA VAL A 222 18.21 -6.52 24.90
C VAL A 222 17.50 -6.39 26.25
N GLU A 223 18.24 -6.42 27.36
CA GLU A 223 17.69 -6.25 28.72
C GLU A 223 17.03 -4.89 28.95
N LYS A 224 17.24 -3.87 28.11
CA LYS A 224 16.54 -2.58 28.25
C LYS A 224 15.06 -2.65 27.86
N LEU A 225 14.69 -3.61 27.01
CA LEU A 225 13.35 -3.66 26.41
C LEU A 225 12.35 -4.47 27.23
N TYR A 226 12.81 -5.39 28.08
CA TYR A 226 11.91 -6.28 28.83
C TYR A 226 12.16 -6.31 30.35
N GLY A 227 11.08 -6.51 31.10
CA GLY A 227 11.05 -6.57 32.57
C GLY A 227 10.07 -5.56 33.17
N GLU A 228 10.05 -5.46 34.50
CA GLU A 228 9.14 -4.55 35.20
C GLU A 228 9.36 -3.09 34.78
N GLY A 229 8.27 -2.40 34.41
CA GLY A 229 8.28 -1.00 33.98
C GLY A 229 8.85 -0.74 32.58
N LYS A 230 9.14 -1.78 31.80
CA LYS A 230 9.66 -1.66 30.43
C LYS A 230 8.59 -1.95 29.39
N LYS A 231 8.93 -1.73 28.12
CA LYS A 231 8.03 -1.90 26.97
C LYS A 231 7.42 -3.30 26.90
N TYR A 232 8.22 -4.34 27.09
CA TYR A 232 7.75 -5.73 27.13
C TYR A 232 7.77 -6.24 28.57
N ARG A 233 6.73 -6.96 28.99
CA ARG A 233 6.64 -7.47 30.38
C ARG A 233 7.70 -8.51 30.69
N GLY A 234 8.14 -9.26 29.69
CA GLY A 234 9.12 -10.33 29.81
C GLY A 234 9.77 -10.68 28.47
N ILE A 235 10.74 -11.59 28.52
CA ILE A 235 11.44 -12.06 27.33
C ILE A 235 10.48 -12.79 26.37
N GLU A 236 9.42 -13.39 26.89
CA GLU A 236 8.38 -14.08 26.12
C GLU A 236 7.65 -13.13 25.17
N GLU A 237 7.29 -11.94 25.64
CA GLU A 237 6.57 -10.96 24.84
C GLU A 237 7.47 -10.35 23.75
N LEU A 238 8.75 -10.11 24.07
CA LEU A 238 9.74 -9.73 23.08
C LEU A 238 9.97 -10.85 22.04
N ALA A 239 10.04 -12.11 22.48
CA ALA A 239 10.20 -13.27 21.59
C ALA A 239 9.06 -13.38 20.57
N LEU A 240 7.82 -13.08 20.96
CA LEU A 240 6.68 -13.04 20.03
C LEU A 240 6.87 -12.00 18.92
N GLN A 241 7.42 -10.83 19.23
CA GLN A 241 7.73 -9.81 18.21
C GLN A 241 8.84 -10.27 17.26
N ILE A 242 9.89 -10.91 17.80
CA ILE A 242 10.97 -11.48 16.96
C ILE A 242 10.46 -12.64 16.10
N GLU A 243 9.51 -13.44 16.60
CA GLU A 243 8.88 -14.53 15.87
C GLU A 243 8.06 -13.99 14.68
N GLN A 244 7.28 -12.93 14.87
CA GLN A 244 6.57 -12.26 13.77
C GLN A 244 7.55 -11.76 12.69
N LEU A 245 8.65 -11.12 13.09
CA LEU A 245 9.70 -10.70 12.15
C LEU A 245 10.35 -11.91 11.43
N LYS A 246 10.54 -13.03 12.12
CA LYS A 246 11.08 -14.27 11.55
C LYS A 246 10.12 -14.87 10.51
N THR A 247 8.82 -14.80 10.75
CA THR A 247 7.80 -15.19 9.77
C THR A 247 7.83 -14.27 8.54
N ILE A 248 7.89 -12.94 8.73
CA ILE A 248 8.04 -11.99 7.62
C ILE A 248 9.30 -12.29 6.79
N TYR A 249 10.42 -12.58 7.46
CA TYR A 249 11.66 -12.99 6.80
C TYR A 249 11.53 -14.34 6.07
N ALA A 250 10.75 -15.29 6.60
CA ALA A 250 10.49 -16.55 5.91
C ALA A 250 9.70 -16.32 4.61
N ILE A 251 8.64 -15.51 4.68
CA ILE A 251 7.82 -15.13 3.52
C ILE A 251 8.64 -14.37 2.48
N SER A 252 9.51 -13.44 2.91
CA SER A 252 10.30 -12.62 1.99
C SER A 252 11.28 -13.41 1.12
N LYS A 253 11.75 -14.56 1.61
CA LYS A 253 12.60 -15.49 0.83
C LYS A 253 11.86 -16.17 -0.32
N ASP A 254 10.53 -16.19 -0.30
CA ASP A 254 9.71 -16.76 -1.38
C ASP A 254 9.32 -15.72 -2.44
N ILE A 255 9.71 -14.44 -2.28
CA ILE A 255 9.49 -13.39 -3.30
C ILE A 255 10.34 -13.68 -4.52
N GLU A 256 9.69 -14.14 -5.59
CA GLU A 256 10.31 -14.41 -6.87
C GLU A 256 10.35 -13.16 -7.76
N TYR A 257 9.31 -12.31 -7.67
CA TYR A 257 9.21 -11.07 -8.43
C TYR A 257 8.99 -9.90 -7.47
N LYS A 258 9.86 -8.89 -7.53
CA LYS A 258 9.74 -7.67 -6.71
C LYS A 258 8.72 -6.68 -7.27
N SER A 259 8.47 -6.77 -8.57
CA SER A 259 7.52 -5.90 -9.26
C SER A 259 7.03 -6.52 -10.56
N VAL A 260 5.95 -5.98 -11.10
CA VAL A 260 5.40 -6.32 -12.41
C VAL A 260 5.07 -5.05 -13.18
N ILE A 261 5.17 -5.11 -14.50
CA ILE A 261 4.68 -4.06 -15.39
C ILE A 261 3.33 -4.52 -15.93
N LEU A 262 2.31 -3.73 -15.66
CA LEU A 262 0.97 -3.90 -16.20
C LEU A 262 0.80 -3.01 -17.42
N ALA A 263 0.28 -3.57 -18.50
CA ALA A 263 -0.14 -2.81 -19.67
C ALA A 263 -1.66 -2.83 -19.80
N TRP A 264 -2.21 -1.79 -20.44
CA TRP A 264 -3.65 -1.62 -20.55
C TRP A 264 -4.21 -2.21 -21.83
N ASN A 265 -5.16 -3.14 -21.71
CA ASN A 265 -5.96 -3.64 -22.82
C ASN A 265 -7.21 -2.76 -23.00
N ARG A 266 -7.22 -1.95 -24.07
CA ARG A 266 -8.35 -1.06 -24.37
C ARG A 266 -9.64 -1.78 -24.72
N ALA A 267 -9.57 -2.97 -25.32
CA ALA A 267 -10.75 -3.72 -25.75
C ALA A 267 -11.50 -4.29 -24.55
N GLU A 268 -10.76 -4.83 -23.59
CA GLU A 268 -11.30 -5.44 -22.36
C GLU A 268 -11.49 -4.42 -21.22
N ALA A 269 -10.92 -3.22 -21.36
CA ALA A 269 -10.83 -2.24 -20.29
C ALA A 269 -10.21 -2.82 -19.01
N ARG A 270 -9.11 -3.58 -19.19
CA ARG A 270 -8.43 -4.34 -18.14
C ARG A 270 -6.91 -4.29 -18.32
N PHE A 271 -6.18 -4.35 -17.22
CA PHE A 271 -4.74 -4.55 -17.22
C PHE A 271 -4.39 -6.01 -17.48
N TYR A 272 -3.26 -6.24 -18.15
CA TYR A 272 -2.60 -7.54 -18.26
C TYR A 272 -1.14 -7.43 -17.82
N ILE A 273 -0.57 -8.54 -17.35
CA ILE A 273 0.85 -8.59 -16.98
C ILE A 273 1.67 -8.57 -18.27
N LYS A 274 2.37 -7.46 -18.50
CA LYS A 274 3.30 -7.31 -19.62
C LYS A 274 4.66 -7.92 -19.30
N GLU A 275 5.14 -7.70 -18.07
CA GLU A 275 6.46 -8.15 -17.63
C GLU A 275 6.46 -8.45 -16.13
N LYS A 276 7.20 -9.48 -15.70
CA LYS A 276 7.50 -9.72 -14.30
C LYS A 276 8.98 -9.47 -14.04
N ILE A 277 9.30 -8.63 -13.06
CA ILE A 277 10.67 -8.23 -12.73
C ILE A 277 11.13 -9.07 -11.55
N LYS A 278 12.13 -9.94 -11.79
CA LYS A 278 12.70 -10.83 -10.79
C LYS A 278 13.23 -10.06 -9.57
N ASN A 279 13.09 -10.68 -8.40
CA ASN A 279 13.79 -10.23 -7.21
C ASN A 279 15.26 -10.63 -7.31
N ASP A 280 16.12 -9.63 -7.49
CA ASP A 280 17.57 -9.73 -7.63
C ASP A 280 18.31 -9.32 -6.35
N ALA A 281 17.58 -9.07 -5.26
CA ALA A 281 18.19 -8.71 -3.98
C ALA A 281 19.07 -9.87 -3.47
N PRO A 282 20.28 -9.58 -2.96
CA PRO A 282 21.11 -10.61 -2.36
C PRO A 282 20.38 -11.23 -1.16
N GLY A 283 20.59 -12.54 -0.95
CA GLY A 283 20.10 -13.21 0.25
C GLY A 283 20.72 -12.58 1.48
N LEU A 284 19.90 -11.92 2.30
CA LEU A 284 20.31 -11.35 3.57
C LEU A 284 20.15 -12.39 4.69
N SER A 285 20.99 -12.34 5.71
CA SER A 285 20.70 -13.04 6.96
C SER A 285 19.49 -12.42 7.64
N PHE A 286 18.91 -13.12 8.62
CA PHE A 286 17.72 -12.64 9.33
C PHE A 286 17.96 -11.27 9.99
N LEU A 287 19.10 -11.09 10.67
CA LEU A 287 19.44 -9.82 11.32
C LEU A 287 19.61 -8.68 10.31
N TRP A 288 20.27 -8.93 9.18
CA TRP A 288 20.46 -7.91 8.15
C TRP A 288 19.16 -7.53 7.45
N PHE A 289 18.29 -8.51 7.19
CA PHE A 289 16.96 -8.27 6.65
C PHE A 289 16.14 -7.33 7.54
N ILE A 290 16.01 -7.65 8.84
CA ILE A 290 15.18 -6.84 9.75
C ILE A 290 15.76 -5.44 10.00
N LYS A 291 17.09 -5.25 9.91
CA LYS A 291 17.70 -3.91 10.00
C LYS A 291 17.29 -2.98 8.86
N GLN A 292 16.92 -3.55 7.70
CA GLN A 292 16.46 -2.81 6.53
C GLN A 292 14.94 -2.68 6.46
N LEU A 293 14.20 -3.46 7.25
CA LEU A 293 12.74 -3.39 7.30
C LEU A 293 12.29 -2.03 7.84
N LEU A 294 11.20 -1.51 7.29
CA LEU A 294 10.57 -0.29 7.77
C LEU A 294 9.77 -0.61 9.03
N PHE A 295 9.94 0.21 10.07
CA PHE A 295 9.19 0.10 11.33
C PHE A 295 8.28 1.30 11.47
N LEU A 296 7.12 1.10 12.09
CA LEU A 296 6.26 2.18 12.50
C LEU A 296 6.93 2.94 13.66
N THR A 297 7.25 4.20 13.40
CA THR A 297 7.74 5.16 14.39
C THR A 297 6.73 6.27 14.55
N ALA A 298 6.73 6.92 15.71
CA ALA A 298 5.96 8.15 15.89
C ALA A 298 6.42 9.17 14.84
N ILE A 299 5.44 9.85 14.22
CA ILE A 299 5.69 10.96 13.32
C ILE A 299 5.12 12.20 13.98
N CYS A 300 5.98 13.22 14.09
CA CYS A 300 5.75 14.52 14.73
C CYS A 300 5.64 14.49 16.25
#